data_AF-A0A135UXX1-F1
#
_entry.id   AF-A0A135UXX1-F1
#
_cell.length_a   1.000
_cell.length_b   1.000
_cell.length_c   1.000
_cell.angle_alpha   90.00
_cell.angle_beta   90.00
_cell.angle_gamma   90.00
#
_symmetry.space_group_name_H-M   'P 1'
#
loop_
_entity.id
_entity.type
_entity.pdbx_description
1 polymer ?
#
loop_
_entity_poly.entity_id
_entity_poly.type
_entity_poly.pdbx_seq_one_letter_code
_entity_poly.pdbx_strand_id
1 'polypeptide(L)'
;MAMLPEHPIRTKITEYPILCGGPSYGYHTDFASFLQYNLWPRNTGSTVNTKPDGTLVVSVPAPTVEYFGFAETDLDLLTQSSVLCHNDLEPHNLSVEKISTEHGNEFKLVAILNWDQAGFVSFAFEVARKDSHLGFQNFNWNWYDLYRQLAGHHLFATPGYPIWSKLIRCLMAVSACRQAQEATNTDGKAQLLWLDKEDLTFCTLAEEGWVKMHSFLTFTSDDNSEIGCA
;
A
#
# COMPACT_ATOMS: atom_id res chain seq x y z
N MET A 1 1.65 -14.86 31.69
CA MET A 1 0.91 -13.80 30.99
C MET A 1 1.75 -12.53 31.08
N ALA A 2 2.69 -12.34 30.14
CA ALA A 2 3.57 -11.18 30.14
C ALA A 2 2.88 -10.07 29.34
N MET A 3 2.59 -8.96 30.00
CA MET A 3 2.10 -7.75 29.33
C MET A 3 3.26 -7.15 28.53
N LEU A 4 3.08 -7.02 27.22
CA LEU A 4 3.97 -6.22 26.38
C LEU A 4 3.89 -4.75 26.84
N PRO A 5 5.01 -4.02 26.89
CA PRO A 5 4.98 -2.61 27.27
C PRO A 5 4.27 -1.81 26.18
N GLU A 6 3.21 -1.11 26.55
CA GLU A 6 2.70 0.00 25.75
C GLU A 6 3.82 1.02 25.63
N HIS A 7 4.46 1.11 24.47
CA HIS A 7 5.27 2.25 24.12
C HIS A 7 4.33 3.28 23.48
N PRO A 8 3.86 4.29 24.23
CA PRO A 8 3.21 5.42 23.59
C PRO A 8 4.22 6.00 22.62
N ILE A 9 3.85 6.09 21.35
CA ILE A 9 4.61 6.81 20.33
C ILE A 9 4.78 8.22 20.89
N ARG A 10 6.02 8.52 21.32
CA ARG A 10 6.34 9.76 21.99
C ARG A 10 6.26 10.85 20.93
N THR A 11 5.17 11.62 20.93
CA THR A 11 4.97 12.76 20.05
C THR A 11 6.18 13.70 20.24
N LYS A 12 7.09 13.73 19.26
CA LYS A 12 8.19 14.68 19.30
C LYS A 12 7.61 16.03 18.94
N ILE A 13 7.58 16.95 19.89
CA ILE A 13 7.35 18.36 19.62
C ILE A 13 8.53 18.82 18.78
N THR A 14 8.36 18.93 17.47
CA THR A 14 9.37 19.43 16.54
C THR A 14 9.21 20.95 16.44
N GLU A 15 10.33 21.68 16.41
CA GLU A 15 10.32 23.15 16.19
C GLU A 15 9.74 23.53 14.81
N TYR A 16 9.66 22.57 13.89
CA TYR A 16 9.12 22.75 12.54
C TYR A 16 7.90 21.86 12.34
N PRO A 17 6.88 22.34 11.61
CA PRO A 17 5.73 21.52 11.24
C PRO A 17 6.20 20.32 10.42
N ILE A 18 5.67 19.14 10.76
CA ILE A 18 5.90 17.94 9.96
C ILE A 18 5.17 18.15 8.63
N LEU A 19 5.91 18.06 7.51
CA LEU A 19 5.32 18.18 6.19
C LEU A 19 4.94 16.81 5.65
N CYS A 20 3.72 16.70 5.15
CA CYS A 20 3.22 15.54 4.42
C CYS A 20 3.13 15.84 2.92
N GLY A 21 3.42 14.85 2.08
CA GLY A 21 3.33 14.93 0.63
C GLY A 21 4.69 15.15 -0.05
N GLY A 22 4.66 15.69 -1.26
CA GLY A 22 5.83 15.76 -2.15
C GLY A 22 5.51 16.46 -3.47
N PRO A 23 6.47 16.54 -4.42
CA PRO A 23 6.28 17.25 -5.68
C PRO A 23 5.01 16.84 -6.44
N SER A 24 4.70 15.53 -6.45
CA SER A 24 3.51 14.99 -7.14
C SER A 24 2.19 15.13 -6.38
N TYR A 25 2.21 15.46 -5.08
CA TYR A 25 1.03 15.44 -4.20
C TYR A 25 0.71 16.79 -3.55
N GLY A 26 1.58 17.79 -3.75
CA GLY A 26 1.62 19.00 -2.94
C GLY A 26 2.22 18.75 -1.55
N TYR A 27 2.63 19.83 -0.90
CA TYR A 27 3.13 19.81 0.48
C TYR A 27 2.04 20.32 1.42
N HIS A 28 1.83 19.60 2.51
CA HIS A 28 0.75 19.81 3.49
C HIS A 28 1.32 19.80 4.90
N THR A 29 0.69 20.51 5.83
CA THR A 29 1.12 20.61 7.23
C THR A 29 0.69 19.42 8.10
N ASP A 30 -0.20 18.59 7.59
CA ASP A 30 -0.78 17.46 8.28
C ASP A 30 -1.38 16.47 7.26
N PHE A 31 -1.66 15.25 7.72
CA PHE A 31 -2.14 14.17 6.87
C PHE A 31 -3.62 14.37 6.48
N ALA A 32 -4.38 15.11 7.29
CA ALA A 32 -5.78 15.41 6.99
C ALA A 32 -5.90 16.26 5.72
N SER A 33 -5.14 17.36 5.67
CA SER A 33 -5.01 18.26 4.52
C SER A 33 -4.46 17.53 3.30
N PHE A 34 -3.48 16.65 3.50
CA PHE A 34 -2.95 15.78 2.44
C PHE A 34 -4.04 14.87 1.84
N LEU A 35 -4.80 14.16 2.68
CA LEU A 35 -5.88 13.27 2.22
C LEU A 35 -7.01 14.04 1.58
N GLN A 36 -7.41 15.18 2.16
CA GLN A 36 -8.37 16.08 1.53
C GLN A 36 -7.87 16.44 0.15
N TYR A 37 -6.71 17.06 -0.01
CA TYR A 37 -6.25 17.51 -1.32
C TYR A 37 -6.12 16.38 -2.37
N ASN A 38 -5.58 15.22 -1.97
CA ASN A 38 -5.27 14.13 -2.90
C ASN A 38 -6.44 13.18 -3.17
N LEU A 39 -7.46 13.14 -2.29
CA LEU A 39 -8.66 12.30 -2.46
C LEU A 39 -9.93 13.11 -2.74
N TRP A 40 -9.89 14.44 -2.63
CA TRP A 40 -10.99 15.33 -3.00
C TRP A 40 -11.37 15.12 -4.47
N PRO A 41 -12.67 15.14 -4.82
CA PRO A 41 -13.16 14.75 -6.12
C PRO A 41 -12.48 15.51 -7.26
N ARG A 42 -11.55 14.83 -7.93
CA ARG A 42 -11.05 15.15 -9.27
C ARG A 42 -11.61 14.18 -10.32
N ASN A 43 -12.83 13.66 -10.11
CA ASN A 43 -13.67 12.82 -11.00
C ASN A 43 -14.05 11.43 -10.46
N THR A 44 -13.72 11.06 -9.21
CA THR A 44 -13.83 9.67 -8.74
C THR A 44 -15.13 9.27 -8.03
N GLY A 45 -16.12 10.17 -7.88
CA GLY A 45 -17.34 9.90 -7.11
C GLY A 45 -17.13 9.72 -5.59
N SER A 46 -15.90 9.50 -5.13
CA SER A 46 -15.52 9.53 -3.72
C SER A 46 -15.62 10.94 -3.16
N THR A 47 -16.01 11.04 -1.89
CA THR A 47 -16.06 12.32 -1.17
C THR A 47 -15.22 12.25 0.09
N VAL A 48 -14.62 13.39 0.45
CA VAL A 48 -13.87 13.56 1.69
C VAL A 48 -14.58 14.66 2.47
N ASN A 49 -15.06 14.36 3.67
CA ASN A 49 -15.77 15.31 4.50
C ASN A 49 -15.18 15.32 5.91
N THR A 50 -15.02 16.50 6.48
CA THR A 50 -14.61 16.64 7.89
C THR A 50 -15.85 16.87 8.75
N LYS A 51 -15.99 16.08 9.81
CA LYS A 51 -17.02 16.23 10.82
C LYS A 51 -16.65 17.32 11.83
N PRO A 52 -17.63 17.86 12.60
CA PRO A 52 -17.36 18.86 13.62
C PRO A 52 -16.39 18.43 14.73
N ASP A 53 -16.24 17.11 14.93
CA ASP A 53 -15.32 16.52 15.91
C ASP A 53 -13.89 16.33 15.36
N GLY A 54 -13.58 16.86 14.18
CA GLY A 54 -12.27 16.71 13.53
C GLY A 54 -12.10 15.41 12.75
N THR A 55 -13.04 14.47 12.84
CA THR A 55 -12.97 13.20 12.09
C THR A 55 -13.05 13.46 10.59
N LEU A 56 -12.06 12.96 9.85
CA LEU A 56 -12.09 12.94 8.39
C LEU A 56 -12.75 11.65 7.91
N VAL A 57 -13.81 11.77 7.10
CA VAL A 57 -14.53 10.63 6.54
C VAL A 57 -14.36 10.61 5.03
N VAL A 58 -13.77 9.52 4.53
CA VAL A 58 -13.72 9.21 3.11
C VAL A 58 -14.88 8.26 2.79
N SER A 59 -15.75 8.67 1.85
CA SER A 59 -16.83 7.86 1.33
C SER A 59 -16.48 7.41 -0.07
N VAL A 60 -16.55 6.11 -0.34
CA VAL A 60 -16.25 5.53 -1.66
C VAL A 60 -17.51 4.86 -2.22
N PRO A 61 -17.98 5.25 -3.42
CA PRO A 61 -19.13 4.63 -4.03
C PRO A 61 -18.78 3.31 -4.73
N ALA A 62 -19.64 2.31 -4.51
CA ALA A 62 -19.80 1.04 -5.23
C ALA A 62 -18.85 -0.13 -4.89
N PRO A 63 -19.37 -1.38 -4.93
CA PRO A 63 -20.79 -1.77 -5.11
C PRO A 63 -21.66 -1.53 -3.85
N THR A 64 -21.02 -1.36 -2.69
CA THR A 64 -21.62 -0.88 -1.44
C THR A 64 -20.87 0.37 -1.02
N VAL A 65 -21.55 1.39 -0.50
CA VAL A 65 -20.85 2.59 -0.05
C VAL A 65 -20.00 2.24 1.17
N GLU A 66 -18.69 2.37 1.02
CA GLU A 66 -17.73 2.17 2.09
C GLU A 66 -17.35 3.51 2.71
N TYR A 67 -17.21 3.52 4.03
CA TYR A 67 -16.85 4.71 4.80
C TYR A 67 -15.60 4.42 5.62
N PHE A 68 -14.60 5.28 5.46
CA PHE A 68 -13.35 5.23 6.20
C PHE A 68 -13.27 6.48 7.07
N GLY A 69 -13.50 6.30 8.37
CA GLY A 69 -13.36 7.37 9.37
C GLY A 69 -11.96 7.37 9.97
N PHE A 70 -11.30 8.52 9.91
CA PHE A 70 -10.00 8.80 10.54
C PHE A 70 -10.23 9.83 11.64
N ALA A 71 -10.09 9.42 12.90
CA ALA A 71 -10.13 10.34 14.02
C ALA A 71 -8.90 11.26 13.96
N GLU A 72 -8.95 12.41 14.65
CA GLU A 72 -7.82 13.35 14.72
C GLU A 72 -6.52 12.65 15.16
N THR A 73 -6.60 11.78 16.18
CA THR A 73 -5.46 10.98 16.65
C THR A 73 -4.90 10.02 15.61
N ASP A 74 -5.74 9.49 14.71
CA ASP A 74 -5.27 8.64 13.62
C ASP A 74 -4.48 9.46 12.60
N LEU A 75 -4.97 10.67 12.29
CA LEU A 75 -4.37 11.60 11.34
C LEU A 75 -3.04 12.14 11.88
N ASP A 76 -2.99 12.46 13.17
CA ASP A 76 -1.75 12.84 13.87
C ASP A 76 -0.72 11.72 13.81
N LEU A 77 -1.14 10.47 14.03
CA LEU A 77 -0.25 9.32 13.94
C LEU A 77 0.29 9.16 12.51
N LEU A 78 -0.56 9.28 11.50
CA LEU A 78 -0.18 9.23 10.09
C LEU A 78 0.84 10.33 9.75
N THR A 79 0.61 11.57 10.22
CA THR A 79 1.56 12.67 10.08
C THR A 79 2.90 12.34 10.74
N GLN A 80 2.89 11.91 12.01
CA GLN A 80 4.12 11.65 12.75
C GLN A 80 4.91 10.44 12.24
N SER A 81 4.22 9.48 11.62
CA SER A 81 4.82 8.32 10.97
C SER A 81 5.29 8.57 9.54
N SER A 82 5.11 9.80 9.02
CA SER A 82 5.49 10.10 7.64
C SER A 82 7.01 10.01 7.48
N VAL A 83 7.43 9.24 6.49
CA VAL A 83 8.82 8.99 6.13
C VAL A 83 9.04 9.34 4.67
N LEU A 84 10.30 9.48 4.25
CA LEU A 84 10.60 9.65 2.84
C LEU A 84 10.32 8.33 2.11
N CYS A 85 9.22 8.32 1.36
CA CYS A 85 8.82 7.24 0.48
C CYS A 85 9.21 7.58 -0.97
N HIS A 86 9.61 6.57 -1.74
CA HIS A 86 9.89 6.69 -3.16
C HIS A 86 8.58 6.79 -3.97
N ASN A 87 7.55 6.07 -3.53
CA ASN A 87 6.23 5.94 -4.17
C ASN A 87 6.23 5.38 -5.61
N ASP A 88 7.37 4.89 -6.09
CA ASP A 88 7.52 4.26 -7.41
C ASP A 88 8.70 3.27 -7.40
N LEU A 89 8.76 2.43 -6.36
CA LEU A 89 9.87 1.48 -6.17
C LEU A 89 9.66 0.26 -7.08
N GLU A 90 9.89 0.47 -8.37
CA GLU A 90 9.78 -0.51 -9.44
C GLU A 90 11.16 -0.95 -9.96
N PRO A 91 11.29 -2.14 -10.59
CA PRO A 91 12.59 -2.67 -10.97
C PRO A 91 13.36 -1.74 -11.93
N HIS A 92 12.65 -0.98 -12.76
CA HIS A 92 13.26 -0.01 -13.67
C HIS A 92 13.89 1.19 -12.96
N ASN A 93 13.50 1.45 -11.71
CA ASN A 93 14.07 2.49 -10.84
C ASN A 93 15.17 1.96 -9.92
N LEU A 94 15.56 0.69 -10.05
CA LEU A 94 16.63 0.07 -9.26
C LEU A 94 17.84 -0.22 -10.14
N SER A 95 18.97 0.41 -9.81
CA SER A 95 20.25 0.07 -10.42
C SER A 95 20.95 -0.98 -9.56
N VAL A 96 21.16 -2.17 -10.13
CA VAL A 96 21.84 -3.28 -9.48
C VAL A 96 23.11 -3.66 -10.24
N GLU A 97 24.17 -3.95 -9.51
CA GLU A 97 25.44 -4.46 -10.04
C GLU A 97 25.57 -5.93 -9.66
N LYS A 98 25.91 -6.76 -10.64
CA LYS A 98 26.23 -8.16 -10.40
C LYS A 98 27.68 -8.26 -9.94
N ILE A 99 27.88 -8.79 -8.74
CA ILE A 99 29.20 -9.01 -8.15
C ILE A 99 29.48 -10.51 -8.05
N SER A 100 30.73 -10.92 -8.31
CA SER A 100 31.16 -12.31 -8.11
C SER A 100 31.75 -12.46 -6.72
N THR A 101 31.17 -13.34 -5.92
CA THR A 101 31.62 -13.70 -4.58
C THR A 101 32.12 -15.14 -4.56
N GLU A 102 32.76 -15.55 -3.47
CA GLU A 102 33.21 -16.94 -3.28
C GLU A 102 32.05 -17.95 -3.25
N HIS A 103 30.81 -17.48 -3.01
CA HIS A 103 29.59 -18.29 -2.97
C HIS A 103 28.78 -18.24 -4.28
N GLY A 104 29.26 -17.52 -5.30
CA GLY A 104 28.60 -17.43 -6.60
C GLY A 104 28.41 -16.00 -7.06
N ASN A 105 27.31 -15.73 -7.76
CA ASN A 105 26.98 -14.37 -8.19
C ASN A 105 25.95 -13.77 -7.24
N GLU A 106 26.23 -12.58 -6.73
CA GLU A 106 25.32 -11.79 -5.92
C GLU A 106 24.96 -10.49 -6.64
N PHE A 107 23.89 -9.84 -6.21
CA PHE A 107 23.47 -8.54 -6.72
C PHE A 107 23.58 -7.50 -5.61
N LYS A 108 24.29 -6.42 -5.90
CA LYS A 108 24.42 -5.25 -5.03
C LYS A 108 23.53 -4.14 -5.55
N LEU A 109 22.70 -3.56 -4.68
CA LEU A 109 21.99 -2.32 -5.00
C LEU A 109 23.02 -1.18 -5.11
N VAL A 110 23.08 -0.54 -6.26
CA VAL A 110 23.98 0.58 -6.56
C VAL A 110 23.28 1.90 -6.31
N ALA A 111 22.05 2.04 -6.82
CA ALA A 111 21.29 3.27 -6.70
C ALA A 111 19.79 3.00 -6.82
N ILE A 112 19.01 3.90 -6.21
CA ILE A 112 17.57 4.06 -6.44
C ILE A 112 17.40 5.33 -7.26
N LEU A 113 16.72 5.24 -8.40
CA LEU A 113 16.60 6.28 -9.42
C LEU A 113 15.15 6.79 -9.50
N ASN A 114 14.96 7.94 -10.17
CA ASN A 114 13.64 8.50 -10.47
C ASN A 114 12.78 8.84 -9.23
N TRP A 115 13.29 9.77 -8.41
CA TRP A 115 12.64 10.25 -7.18
C TRP A 115 11.53 11.30 -7.44
N ASP A 116 10.99 11.39 -8.66
CA ASP A 116 9.98 12.39 -9.02
C ASP A 116 8.66 12.19 -8.27
N GLN A 117 8.32 10.93 -7.98
CA GLN A 117 7.15 10.55 -7.18
C GLN A 117 7.39 10.56 -5.67
N ALA A 118 8.61 10.85 -5.23
CA ALA A 118 8.98 10.75 -3.83
C ALA A 118 8.25 11.79 -2.96
N GLY A 119 8.04 11.47 -1.69
CA GLY A 119 7.39 12.37 -0.75
C GLY A 119 7.45 11.87 0.69
N PHE A 120 7.21 12.79 1.62
CA PHE A 120 7.05 12.49 3.04
C PHE A 120 5.62 12.03 3.30
N VAL A 121 5.39 10.72 3.32
CA VAL A 121 4.06 10.13 3.53
C VAL A 121 4.22 8.91 4.44
N SER A 122 3.11 8.39 4.98
CA SER A 122 3.17 7.15 5.74
C SER A 122 3.60 6.00 4.82
N PHE A 123 4.38 5.04 5.35
CA PHE A 123 4.77 3.86 4.56
C PHE A 123 3.55 3.07 4.06
N ALA A 124 2.44 3.10 4.80
CA ALA A 124 1.15 2.55 4.39
C ALA A 124 0.62 3.18 3.09
N PHE A 125 0.88 4.48 2.85
CA PHE A 125 0.54 5.13 1.58
C PHE A 125 1.34 4.56 0.41
N GLU A 126 2.65 4.38 0.56
CA GLU A 126 3.51 3.77 -0.47
C GLU A 126 3.07 2.34 -0.80
N VAL A 127 2.75 1.55 0.24
CA VAL A 127 2.20 0.20 0.07
C VAL A 127 0.88 0.20 -0.69
N ALA A 128 -0.08 1.05 -0.29
CA ALA A 128 -1.35 1.15 -0.98
C ALA A 128 -1.18 1.59 -2.45
N ARG A 129 -0.22 2.49 -2.70
CA ARG A 129 0.14 2.90 -4.04
C ARG A 129 0.68 1.73 -4.86
N LYS A 130 1.56 0.91 -4.29
CA LYS A 130 2.05 -0.32 -4.93
C LYS A 130 0.90 -1.26 -5.29
N ASP A 131 -0.02 -1.48 -4.36
CA ASP A 131 -1.18 -2.35 -4.55
C ASP A 131 -2.13 -1.84 -5.65
N SER A 132 -2.31 -0.52 -5.73
CA SER A 132 -3.19 0.11 -6.72
C SER A 132 -2.66 0.08 -8.15
N HIS A 133 -1.34 -0.04 -8.34
CA HIS A 133 -0.68 0.00 -9.66
C HIS A 133 -0.28 -1.39 -10.18
N LEU A 134 -0.53 -2.46 -9.42
CA LEU A 134 -0.24 -3.84 -9.85
C LEU A 134 -1.06 -4.20 -11.10
N GLY A 135 -0.40 -4.73 -12.13
CA GLY A 135 -0.99 -4.99 -13.44
C GLY A 135 -1.20 -3.74 -14.30
N PHE A 136 -0.78 -2.56 -13.85
CA PHE A 136 -0.87 -1.31 -14.63
C PHE A 136 0.52 -0.76 -14.95
N GLN A 137 1.30 -0.40 -13.93
CA GLN A 137 2.71 0.03 -14.07
C GLN A 137 3.68 -1.12 -13.79
N ASN A 138 3.23 -2.13 -13.02
CA ASN A 138 4.03 -3.28 -12.65
C ASN A 138 3.33 -4.58 -13.08
N PHE A 139 3.84 -5.22 -14.13
CA PHE A 139 3.37 -6.53 -14.63
C PHE A 139 4.22 -7.71 -14.12
N ASN A 140 5.03 -7.51 -13.08
CA ASN A 140 5.93 -8.51 -12.52
C ASN A 140 5.42 -8.96 -11.14
N TRP A 141 4.75 -10.12 -11.12
CA TRP A 141 4.26 -10.75 -9.89
C TRP A 141 5.38 -10.98 -8.88
N ASN A 142 6.51 -11.56 -9.30
CA ASN A 142 7.59 -11.92 -8.37
C ASN A 142 8.17 -10.70 -7.66
N TRP A 143 8.27 -9.56 -8.36
CA TRP A 143 8.69 -8.31 -7.73
C TRP A 143 7.65 -7.79 -6.74
N TYR A 144 6.38 -7.83 -7.11
CA TYR A 144 5.28 -7.43 -6.24
C TYR A 144 5.23 -8.29 -4.97
N ASP A 145 5.28 -9.60 -5.11
CA ASP A 145 5.25 -10.57 -4.02
C ASP A 145 6.42 -10.38 -3.05
N LEU A 146 7.65 -10.25 -3.59
CA LEU A 146 8.83 -9.95 -2.77
C LEU A 146 8.68 -8.63 -1.99
N TYR A 147 8.22 -7.57 -2.67
CA TYR A 147 7.96 -6.28 -2.02
C TYR A 147 6.94 -6.43 -0.91
N ARG A 148 5.83 -7.14 -1.15
CA ARG A 148 4.75 -7.31 -0.18
C ARG A 148 5.12 -8.15 1.02
N GLN A 149 5.90 -9.21 0.85
CA GLN A 149 6.41 -9.99 1.98
C GLN A 149 7.24 -9.12 2.93
N LEU A 150 8.13 -8.28 2.39
CA LEU A 150 8.96 -7.37 3.18
C LEU A 150 8.14 -6.22 3.79
N ALA A 151 7.29 -5.59 2.99
CA ALA A 151 6.45 -4.48 3.44
C ALA A 151 5.41 -4.91 4.47
N GLY A 152 4.78 -6.08 4.28
CA GLY A 152 3.83 -6.67 5.22
C GLY A 152 4.47 -6.90 6.58
N HIS A 153 5.66 -7.52 6.62
CA HIS A 153 6.40 -7.70 7.87
C HIS A 153 6.66 -6.37 8.60
N HIS A 154 7.04 -5.32 7.86
CA HIS A 154 7.26 -4.00 8.44
C HIS A 154 5.97 -3.36 8.97
N LEU A 155 4.85 -3.48 8.24
CA LEU A 155 3.55 -2.98 8.66
C LEU A 155 3.05 -3.67 9.94
N PHE A 156 3.23 -4.98 10.05
CA PHE A 156 2.86 -5.74 11.25
C PHE A 156 3.71 -5.37 12.47
N ALA A 157 5.01 -5.10 12.27
CA ALA A 157 5.92 -4.76 13.35
C ALA A 157 5.75 -3.31 13.86
N THR A 158 5.05 -2.45 13.12
CA THR A 158 4.95 -1.02 13.43
C THR A 158 3.72 -0.71 14.29
N PRO A 159 3.88 -0.04 15.45
CA PRO A 159 2.74 0.46 16.24
C PRO A 159 1.83 1.36 15.40
N GLY A 160 0.52 1.12 15.42
CA GLY A 160 -0.44 1.81 14.54
C GLY A 160 -1.03 0.93 13.43
N TYR A 161 -0.73 -0.38 13.43
CA TYR A 161 -1.26 -1.37 12.47
C TYR A 161 -2.72 -1.17 12.03
N PRO A 162 -3.72 -0.98 12.93
CA PRO A 162 -5.11 -0.80 12.51
C PRO A 162 -5.33 0.44 11.64
N ILE A 163 -4.54 1.49 11.86
CA ILE A 163 -4.61 2.75 11.12
C ILE A 163 -3.93 2.60 9.75
N TRP A 164 -2.80 1.90 9.67
CA TRP A 164 -2.16 1.56 8.40
C TRP A 164 -3.08 0.72 7.50
N SER A 165 -3.65 -0.34 8.07
CA SER A 165 -4.61 -1.23 7.39
C SER A 165 -5.82 -0.46 6.86
N LYS A 166 -6.36 0.44 7.68
CA LYS A 166 -7.48 1.31 7.31
C LYS A 166 -7.10 2.26 6.17
N LEU A 167 -5.92 2.87 6.21
CA LEU A 167 -5.44 3.74 5.12
C LEU A 167 -5.27 2.94 3.81
N ILE A 168 -4.65 1.77 3.85
CA ILE A 168 -4.44 0.92 2.66
C ILE A 168 -5.78 0.56 2.03
N ARG A 169 -6.74 0.06 2.82
CA ARG A 169 -8.10 -0.25 2.31
C ARG A 169 -8.82 0.97 1.75
N CYS A 170 -8.72 2.11 2.42
CA CYS A 170 -9.31 3.36 1.94
C CYS A 170 -8.76 3.75 0.55
N LEU A 171 -7.44 3.73 0.39
CA LEU A 171 -6.79 4.11 -0.87
C LEU A 171 -7.06 3.10 -1.99
N MET A 172 -7.08 1.80 -1.66
CA MET A 172 -7.44 0.74 -2.60
C MET A 172 -8.90 0.87 -3.07
N ALA A 173 -9.83 1.14 -2.16
CA ALA A 173 -11.23 1.37 -2.51
C ALA A 173 -11.39 2.60 -3.43
N VAL A 174 -10.72 3.71 -3.11
CA VAL A 174 -10.70 4.90 -3.96
C VAL A 174 -10.12 4.59 -5.35
N SER A 175 -9.01 3.85 -5.41
CA SER A 175 -8.39 3.46 -6.68
C SER A 175 -9.29 2.54 -7.50
N ALA A 176 -9.89 1.52 -6.89
CA ALA A 176 -10.81 0.62 -7.56
C ALA A 176 -12.04 1.38 -8.11
N CYS A 177 -12.56 2.35 -7.36
CA CYS A 177 -13.64 3.21 -7.80
C CYS A 177 -13.24 4.06 -9.03
N ARG A 178 -12.04 4.64 -9.01
CA ARG A 178 -11.46 5.37 -10.16
C ARG A 178 -11.31 4.45 -11.37
N GLN A 179 -10.72 3.28 -11.18
CA GLN A 179 -10.51 2.29 -12.24
C GLN A 179 -11.83 1.80 -12.82
N ALA A 180 -12.87 1.58 -12.01
CA ALA A 180 -14.18 1.16 -12.50
C ALA A 180 -14.84 2.23 -13.41
N GLN A 181 -14.64 3.50 -13.11
CA GLN A 181 -15.08 4.60 -13.98
C GLN A 181 -14.23 4.70 -15.25
N GLU A 182 -12.95 4.40 -15.12
CA GLU A 182 -11.98 4.38 -16.21
C GLU A 182 -11.99 3.08 -17.03
N ALA A 183 -12.68 2.01 -16.60
CA ALA A 183 -12.64 0.64 -17.17
C ALA A 183 -13.08 0.53 -18.64
N THR A 184 -13.54 1.64 -19.22
CA THR A 184 -13.75 1.78 -20.66
C THR A 184 -12.45 1.99 -21.44
N ASN A 185 -11.37 2.39 -20.77
CA ASN A 185 -10.05 2.61 -21.35
C ASN A 185 -9.27 1.30 -21.56
N THR A 186 -8.32 1.34 -22.48
CA THR A 186 -7.53 0.16 -22.89
C THR A 186 -6.65 -0.36 -21.76
N ASP A 187 -6.12 0.53 -20.92
CA ASP A 187 -5.15 0.19 -19.89
C ASP A 187 -5.79 -0.53 -18.70
N GLY A 188 -6.98 -0.10 -18.27
CA GLY A 188 -7.76 -0.81 -17.24
C GLY A 188 -8.18 -2.20 -17.68
N LYS A 189 -8.51 -2.39 -18.98
CA LYS A 189 -8.76 -3.73 -19.54
C LYS A 189 -7.51 -4.61 -19.53
N ALA A 190 -6.36 -4.05 -19.90
CA ALA A 190 -5.10 -4.77 -19.89
C ALA A 190 -4.72 -5.22 -18.46
N GLN A 191 -4.94 -4.34 -17.47
CA GLN A 191 -4.74 -4.67 -16.06
C GLN A 191 -5.63 -5.84 -15.60
N LEU A 192 -6.94 -5.77 -15.86
CA LEU A 192 -7.86 -6.84 -15.49
C LEU A 192 -7.50 -8.18 -16.13
N LEU A 193 -7.15 -8.18 -17.42
CA LEU A 193 -6.70 -9.40 -18.12
C LEU A 193 -5.41 -9.97 -17.54
N TRP A 194 -4.49 -9.10 -17.10
CA TRP A 194 -3.25 -9.56 -16.48
C TRP A 194 -3.50 -10.12 -15.07
N LEU A 195 -4.35 -9.48 -14.26
CA LEU A 195 -4.75 -9.97 -12.95
C LEU A 195 -5.43 -11.34 -13.04
N ASP A 196 -6.33 -11.51 -14.02
CA ASP A 196 -6.99 -12.79 -14.32
C ASP A 196 -5.98 -13.86 -14.77
N LYS A 197 -5.06 -13.50 -15.66
CA LYS A 197 -3.99 -14.41 -16.13
C LYS A 197 -3.10 -14.90 -14.99
N GLU A 198 -2.74 -14.01 -14.05
CA GLU A 198 -1.91 -14.37 -12.89
C GLU A 198 -2.72 -14.97 -11.74
N ASP A 199 -4.05 -15.08 -11.88
CA ASP A 199 -4.99 -15.61 -10.90
C ASP A 199 -4.89 -14.90 -9.53
N LEU A 200 -4.94 -13.56 -9.59
CA LEU A 200 -4.74 -12.69 -8.44
C LEU A 200 -6.07 -12.21 -7.84
N THR A 201 -6.17 -12.31 -6.52
CA THR A 201 -7.24 -11.72 -5.73
C THR A 201 -6.65 -10.82 -4.64
N PHE A 202 -7.36 -9.76 -4.27
CA PHE A 202 -6.93 -8.91 -3.17
C PHE A 202 -7.37 -9.52 -1.85
N CYS A 203 -6.44 -9.79 -0.95
CA CYS A 203 -6.72 -10.35 0.36
C CYS A 203 -7.56 -9.39 1.20
N THR A 204 -8.45 -9.94 2.03
CA THR A 204 -9.22 -9.16 3.01
C THR A 204 -8.31 -8.54 4.08
N LEU A 205 -7.15 -9.16 4.34
CA LEU A 205 -6.07 -8.60 5.15
C LEU A 205 -5.25 -7.65 4.27
N ALA A 206 -5.36 -6.36 4.56
CA ALA A 206 -4.72 -5.30 3.79
C ALA A 206 -3.18 -5.40 3.76
N GLU A 207 -2.60 -6.21 4.64
CA GLU A 207 -1.15 -6.36 4.80
C GLU A 207 -0.59 -7.49 3.94
N GLU A 208 -1.44 -8.36 3.43
CA GLU A 208 -1.09 -9.37 2.44
C GLU A 208 -1.20 -8.81 1.03
N GLY A 209 -2.17 -7.91 0.77
CA GLY A 209 -2.35 -7.29 -0.54
C GLY A 209 -2.88 -8.30 -1.56
N TRP A 210 -2.38 -8.27 -2.79
CA TRP A 210 -2.72 -9.25 -3.83
C TRP A 210 -2.02 -10.59 -3.59
N VAL A 211 -2.75 -11.67 -3.83
CA VAL A 211 -2.36 -13.05 -3.54
C VAL A 211 -2.86 -13.97 -4.66
N LYS A 212 -2.10 -15.01 -5.01
CA LYS A 212 -2.53 -16.02 -5.98
C LYS A 212 -3.54 -16.98 -5.35
N MET A 213 -4.68 -17.27 -6.00
CA MET A 213 -5.71 -18.14 -5.37
C MET A 213 -5.18 -19.56 -5.10
N HIS A 214 -4.31 -20.10 -5.96
CA HIS A 214 -3.71 -21.43 -5.79
C HIS A 214 -2.79 -21.54 -4.56
N SER A 215 -2.44 -20.43 -3.90
CA SER A 215 -1.65 -20.42 -2.66
C SER A 215 -2.49 -20.72 -1.41
N PHE A 216 -3.82 -20.62 -1.50
CA PHE A 216 -4.75 -20.89 -0.40
C PHE A 216 -5.18 -22.35 -0.30
N LEU A 217 -4.82 -23.18 -1.29
CA LEU A 217 -4.92 -24.63 -1.16
C LEU A 217 -3.76 -25.12 -0.29
N THR A 218 -3.90 -24.93 1.03
CA THR A 218 -3.23 -25.82 1.98
C THR A 218 -3.66 -27.24 1.64
N PHE A 219 -2.72 -28.06 1.15
CA PHE A 219 -2.86 -29.50 1.17
C PHE A 219 -3.23 -29.90 2.60
N THR A 220 -4.46 -30.35 2.79
CA THR A 220 -4.79 -31.14 3.97
C THR A 220 -3.94 -32.40 3.91
N SER A 221 -3.56 -32.92 5.07
CA SER A 221 -2.73 -34.14 5.20
C SER A 221 -3.34 -35.40 4.56
N ASP A 222 -4.51 -35.30 3.93
CA ASP A 222 -5.26 -36.40 3.33
C ASP A 222 -4.92 -36.60 1.83
N ASP A 223 -4.33 -35.60 1.15
CA ASP A 223 -3.93 -35.71 -0.26
C ASP A 223 -2.61 -36.47 -0.48
N ASN A 224 -1.94 -36.89 0.60
CA ASN A 224 -0.76 -37.78 0.55
C ASN A 224 -1.11 -39.27 0.43
N SER A 225 -2.38 -39.63 0.22
CA SER A 225 -2.80 -41.04 0.14
C SER A 225 -2.92 -41.62 -1.28
N GLU A 226 -2.74 -40.84 -2.35
CA GLU A 226 -2.88 -41.35 -3.73
C GLU A 226 -1.65 -41.25 -4.65
N ILE A 227 -0.45 -41.06 -4.09
CA ILE A 227 0.79 -41.32 -4.85
C ILE A 227 1.73 -42.20 -4.03
N GLY A 228 1.31 -43.46 -3.88
CA GLY A 228 2.12 -44.55 -3.34
C GLY A 228 2.03 -45.77 -4.26
N CYS A 229 3.06 -45.92 -5.11
CA CYS A 229 3.50 -47.13 -5.80
C CYS A 229 2.57 -48.35 -5.90
N ALA A 230 2.04 -48.61 -7.10
CA ALA A 230 2.11 -49.91 -7.81
C ALA A 230 1.78 -49.71 -9.29
#